data_AF-A0A966QS65-F1
#
_entry.id   AF-A0A966QS65-F1
#
_cell.length_a   1.000
_cell.length_b   1.000
_cell.length_c   1.000
_cell.angle_alpha   90.00
_cell.angle_beta   90.00
_cell.angle_gamma   90.00
#
_symmetry.space_group_name_H-M   'P 1'
#
loop_
_entity.id
_entity.type
_entity.pdbx_description
1 polymer ?
#
loop_
_entity_poly.entity_id
_entity_poly.type
_entity_poly.pdbx_seq_one_letter_code
_entity_poly.pdbx_strand_id
1 'polypeptide(L)' 'MTLSPRAKTELGTPVPTRRLPRYGFHTHNEQLNGRLAMLGFIALVAVEYKLGHGLLIW' A
#
# COMPACT_ATOMS: atom_id res chain seq x y z
N MET A 1 -1.41 23.98 28.48
CA MET A 1 -0.17 24.15 27.68
C MET A 1 0.90 23.23 28.26
N THR A 2 0.91 21.95 27.88
CA THR A 2 1.92 20.98 28.36
C THR A 2 2.75 20.53 27.16
N LEU A 3 3.99 21.02 27.08
CA LEU A 3 4.93 20.70 26.01
C LEU A 3 5.40 19.25 26.20
N SER A 4 5.03 18.37 25.25
CA SER A 4 5.52 17.00 25.19
C SER A 4 7.05 17.01 25.04
N PRO A 5 7.82 16.32 25.91
CA PRO A 5 9.27 16.32 25.83
C PRO A 5 9.68 15.65 24.52
N ARG A 6 10.35 16.41 23.65
CA ARG A 6 11.02 15.89 22.44
C ARG A 6 11.90 14.71 22.86
N ALA A 7 11.55 13.49 22.42
CA ALA A 7 12.39 12.31 22.59
C ALA A 7 13.80 12.61 22.03
N LYS A 8 14.81 12.45 22.88
CA LYS A 8 16.23 12.56 22.53
C LYS A 8 16.83 11.16 22.55
N THR A 9 17.70 10.86 21.59
CA THR A 9 18.48 9.61 21.57
C THR A 9 19.49 9.62 22.73
N GLU A 10 20.04 8.47 23.14
CA GLU A 10 21.08 8.33 24.18
C GLU A 10 22.29 9.27 23.98
N LEU A 11 22.61 9.61 22.73
CA LEU A 11 23.67 10.56 22.36
C LEU A 11 23.24 12.06 22.41
N GLY A 12 22.05 12.37 22.93
CA GLY A 12 21.53 13.75 23.03
C GLY A 12 21.11 14.38 21.69
N THR A 13 21.15 13.61 20.59
CA THR A 13 20.74 14.07 19.27
C THR A 13 19.21 13.97 19.07
N PRO A 14 18.59 14.89 18.33
CA PRO A 14 17.16 14.82 18.02
C PRO A 14 16.88 13.56 17.19
N VAL A 15 15.92 12.75 17.64
CA VAL A 15 15.52 11.52 16.95
C VAL A 15 15.13 11.85 15.50
N PRO A 16 15.76 11.22 14.48
CA PRO A 16 15.47 11.51 13.09
C PRO A 16 14.01 11.14 12.80
N THR A 17 13.20 12.16 12.51
CA THR A 17 11.80 11.95 12.13
C THR A 17 11.76 11.46 10.69
N ARG A 18 11.33 10.21 10.48
CA ARG A 18 11.19 9.62 9.14
C ARG A 18 10.19 10.46 8.33
N ARG A 19 10.68 11.30 7.43
CA ARG A 19 9.86 12.04 6.46
C ARG A 19 9.47 11.05 5.36
N LEU A 20 8.18 10.79 5.17
CA LEU A 20 7.73 10.02 4.00
C LEU A 20 8.02 10.86 2.73
N PRO A 21 8.59 10.26 1.67
CA PRO A 21 8.79 10.93 0.40
C PRO A 21 7.48 11.49 -0.16
N ARG A 22 7.52 12.68 -0.77
CA ARG A 22 6.33 13.31 -1.37
C ARG A 22 5.79 12.53 -2.59
N TYR A 23 6.63 11.72 -3.21
CA TYR A 23 6.31 10.91 -4.39
C TYR A 23 6.68 9.44 -4.15
N GLY A 24 5.81 8.52 -4.56
CA GLY A 24 6.00 7.07 -4.40
C GLY A 24 4.69 6.34 -4.15
N PHE A 25 4.81 5.08 -3.72
CA PHE A 25 3.69 4.28 -3.20
C PHE A 25 3.16 4.93 -1.92
N HIS A 26 2.17 5.82 -2.10
CA HIS A 26 1.39 6.36 -1.00
C HIS A 26 0.37 5.31 -0.55
N THR A 27 0.13 5.23 0.75
CA THR A 27 -0.77 4.23 1.37
C THR A 27 -2.18 4.24 0.76
N HIS A 28 -2.66 5.41 0.30
CA HIS A 28 -3.94 5.52 -0.39
C HIS A 28 -3.90 4.85 -1.78
N ASN A 29 -2.84 5.11 -2.56
CA ASN A 29 -2.68 4.57 -3.91
C ASN A 29 -2.44 3.06 -3.87
N GLU A 30 -1.69 2.55 -2.90
CA GLU A 30 -1.52 1.11 -2.68
C GLU A 30 -2.85 0.42 -2.38
N GLN A 31 -3.67 1.01 -1.50
CA GLN A 31 -4.99 0.45 -1.20
C GLN A 31 -5.94 0.46 -2.40
N LEU A 32 -5.93 1.55 -3.18
CA LEU A 32 -6.74 1.61 -4.40
C LEU A 32 -6.28 0.58 -5.43
N ASN A 33 -4.98 0.50 -5.70
CA ASN A 33 -4.42 -0.46 -6.65
C ASN A 33 -4.66 -1.91 -6.19
N GLY A 34 -4.53 -2.19 -4.89
CA GLY A 34 -4.82 -3.51 -4.32
C GLY A 34 -6.28 -3.92 -4.53
N ARG A 35 -7.24 -3.00 -4.34
CA ARG A 35 -8.67 -3.27 -4.61
C ARG A 35 -8.94 -3.53 -6.08
N LEU A 36 -8.37 -2.71 -6.96
CA LEU A 36 -8.50 -2.90 -8.41
C LEU A 36 -7.93 -4.25 -8.85
N ALA A 37 -6.81 -4.68 -8.27
CA ALA A 37 -6.23 -6.00 -8.54
C ALA A 37 -7.15 -7.14 -8.08
N MET A 38 -7.73 -7.05 -6.88
CA MET A 38 -8.70 -8.05 -6.39
C MET A 38 -9.93 -8.15 -7.30
N LEU A 39 -10.48 -7.01 -7.71
CA LEU A 39 -11.62 -6.97 -8.64
C LEU A 39 -11.26 -7.52 -10.02
N GLY A 40 -10.08 -7.16 -10.54
CA GLY A 40 -9.57 -7.67 -11.82
C GLY A 40 -9.41 -9.19 -11.80
N PHE A 41 -8.90 -9.75 -10.71
CA PHE A 41 -8.76 -11.20 -10.56
C PHE A 41 -10.11 -11.91 -10.53
N ILE A 42 -11.08 -11.42 -9.75
CA ILE A 42 -12.44 -11.98 -9.68
C ILE A 42 -13.12 -11.90 -11.05
N ALA A 43 -12.99 -10.76 -11.73
CA ALA A 43 -13.54 -10.58 -13.08
C ALA A 43 -12.92 -11.58 -14.06
N LEU A 44 -11.61 -11.83 -13.98
CA LEU A 44 -10.93 -12.79 -14.84
C LEU A 44 -11.48 -14.22 -14.65
N VAL A 45 -11.66 -14.66 -13.39
CA VAL A 45 -12.25 -15.96 -13.06
C VAL A 45 -13.70 -16.05 -13.58
N ALA A 46 -14.49 -14.99 -13.44
CA ALA A 46 -15.87 -14.95 -13.92
C ALA A 46 -15.94 -15.04 -15.45
N VAL A 47 -15.04 -14.37 -16.16
CA VAL A 47 -14.91 -14.44 -17.62
C VAL A 47 -14.50 -15.84 -18.05
N GLU A 48 -13.49 -16.44 -17.41
CA GLU A 48 -13.04 -17.80 -17.71
C GLU A 48 -14.17 -18.82 -17.55
N TYR A 49 -14.97 -18.69 -16.49
CA TYR A 49 -16.15 -19.53 -16.28
C TYR A 49 -17.21 -19.37 -17.39
N LYS A 50 -17.39 -18.16 -17.93
CA LYS A 50 -18.37 -17.90 -19.00
C LYS A 50 -17.89 -18.36 -20.38
N LEU A 51 -16.59 -18.24 -20.64
CA LEU A 51 -15.99 -18.57 -21.92
C LEU A 51 -15.70 -20.07 -22.06
N GLY A 52 -15.47 -20.78 -20.96
CA GLY A 52 -15.25 -22.23 -20.96
C GLY A 52 -13.87 -22.65 -21.50
N HIS A 53 -12.95 -21.71 -21.67
CA HIS A 53 -11.55 -21.94 -22.05
C HIS A 53 -10.61 -21.05 -21.21
N GLY A 54 -9.45 -21.60 -20.83
CA GLY A 54 -8.55 -21.00 -19.84
C GLY A 54 -7.89 -19.72 -20.33
N LEU A 55 -8.06 -18.63 -19.57
CA LEU A 55 -7.27 -17.40 -19.74
C LEU A 55 -6.07 -17.37 -18.79
N LEU A 56 -6.16 -18.11 -17.69
CA LEU A 56 -5.08 -18.28 -16.70
C LEU A 56 -4.14 -19.44 -17.01
N ILE A 57 -4.45 -20.23 -18.03
CA ILE A 57 -3.77 -21.49 -18.35
C ILE A 57 -3.11 -21.29 -19.72
N TRP A 58 -1.79 -21.20 -19.74
CA TRP A 58 -0.96 -21.18 -20.96
C TRP A 58 -0.72 -22.61 -21.45
#